data_AF-A0A1C5FCR3-F1
#
_entry.id   AF-A0A1C5FCR3-F1
#
_cell.length_a   1.000
_cell.length_b   1.000
_cell.length_c   1.000
_cell.angle_alpha   90.00
_cell.angle_beta   90.00
_cell.angle_gamma   90.00
#
_symmetry.space_group_name_H-M   'P 1'
#
loop_
_entity.id
_entity.type
_entity.pdbx_description
1 polymer ?
#
loop_
_entity_poly.entity_id
_entity_poly.type
_entity_poly.pdbx_seq_one_letter_code
_entity_poly.pdbx_strand_id
1 'polypeptide(L)'
;MTAQEHLTYDAFVALAAADPAVVGLVLKGSQAHEGMTTEHSDHDLYVILADGATTELARFTGHRTPELDLVILSLDEFRAAGMPGFERYALARARIVLDRLGGVIAQILADKTRLAADEAFHEADAWLDAYANSLYRSVKNDRDGHALAARLDAADSVRFLLELLFALDRRPRPYNKYLEWELARFPLPGWDTELLLDAANHISATGDVPTQRRLFAQVEAAARRAGHDAVLDAWGDDLRLMRPQ
;
A
#
# COMPACT_ATOMS: atom_id res chain seq x y z
N MET A 1 -18.86 12.42 -36.30
CA MET A 1 -18.35 11.60 -35.20
C MET A 1 -17.15 10.85 -35.72
N THR A 2 -15.95 11.40 -35.54
CA THR A 2 -14.71 10.68 -35.81
C THR A 2 -14.62 9.53 -34.81
N ALA A 3 -14.49 8.31 -35.32
CA ALA A 3 -14.14 7.16 -34.48
C ALA A 3 -12.88 7.55 -33.72
N GLN A 4 -12.98 7.69 -32.40
CA GLN A 4 -11.82 7.85 -31.55
C GLN A 4 -11.03 6.55 -31.74
N GLU A 5 -9.91 6.62 -32.44
CA GLU A 5 -9.02 5.47 -32.59
C GLU A 5 -8.78 4.91 -31.19
N HIS A 6 -9.09 3.63 -31.02
CA HIS A 6 -8.93 2.94 -29.76
C HIS A 6 -7.44 2.84 -29.46
N LEU A 7 -6.93 3.75 -28.64
CA LEU A 7 -5.53 3.84 -28.30
C LEU A 7 -5.17 2.66 -27.39
N THR A 8 -4.49 1.66 -27.94
CA THR A 8 -4.02 0.50 -27.17
C THR A 8 -2.75 0.83 -26.38
N TYR A 9 -2.45 0.03 -25.36
CA TYR A 9 -1.22 0.14 -24.58
C TYR A 9 0.03 0.14 -25.49
N ASP A 10 0.18 -0.87 -26.36
CA ASP A 10 1.36 -0.98 -27.24
C ASP A 10 1.48 0.20 -28.21
N ALA A 11 0.36 0.66 -28.77
CA ALA A 11 0.35 1.82 -29.68
C ALA A 11 0.75 3.10 -28.94
N PHE A 12 0.27 3.29 -27.71
CA PHE A 12 0.66 4.44 -26.91
C PHE A 12 2.10 4.38 -26.43
N VAL A 13 2.61 3.22 -26.02
CA VAL A 13 4.03 3.05 -25.66
C VAL A 13 4.92 3.37 -26.86
N ALA A 14 4.58 2.92 -28.06
CA ALA A 14 5.32 3.26 -29.27
C ALA A 14 5.30 4.77 -29.56
N LEU A 15 4.14 5.41 -29.42
CA LEU A 15 3.97 6.86 -29.58
C LEU A 15 4.84 7.62 -28.55
N ALA A 16 4.75 7.27 -27.27
CA ALA A 16 5.48 7.92 -26.19
C ALA A 16 7.00 7.68 -26.30
N ALA A 17 7.42 6.48 -26.70
CA ALA A 17 8.83 6.15 -26.95
C ALA A 17 9.41 6.85 -28.18
N ALA A 18 8.60 7.41 -29.07
CA ALA A 18 9.07 8.26 -30.17
C ALA A 18 9.22 9.73 -29.76
N ASP A 19 8.58 10.17 -28.68
CA ASP A 19 8.62 11.55 -28.21
C ASP A 19 9.90 11.82 -27.38
N PRO A 20 10.75 12.80 -27.77
CA PRO A 20 11.96 13.14 -27.03
C PRO A 20 11.69 13.81 -25.68
N ALA A 21 10.48 14.34 -25.44
CA ALA A 21 10.08 14.90 -24.14
C ALA A 21 9.87 13.80 -23.09
N VAL A 22 9.59 12.56 -23.49
CA VAL A 22 9.38 11.43 -22.57
C VAL A 22 10.72 10.87 -22.11
N VAL A 23 11.01 11.02 -20.83
CA VAL A 23 12.24 10.54 -20.18
C VAL A 23 12.05 9.20 -19.47
N GLY A 24 10.82 8.81 -19.18
CA GLY A 24 10.51 7.53 -18.56
C GLY A 24 9.08 7.05 -18.82
N LEU A 25 8.91 5.73 -18.82
CA LEU A 25 7.61 5.06 -18.84
C LEU A 25 7.60 3.99 -17.75
N VAL A 26 6.58 4.02 -16.89
CA VAL A 26 6.46 3.12 -15.74
C VAL A 26 5.06 2.51 -15.67
N LEU A 27 4.98 1.19 -15.75
CA LEU A 27 3.74 0.42 -15.68
C LEU A 27 3.50 -0.05 -14.24
N LYS A 28 2.36 0.31 -13.64
CA LYS A 28 1.96 -0.18 -12.31
C LYS A 28 0.77 -1.16 -12.43
N GLY A 29 0.17 -1.49 -11.29
CA GLY A 29 -1.07 -2.28 -11.25
C GLY A 29 -0.83 -3.76 -11.53
N SER A 30 -1.88 -4.48 -11.95
CA SER A 30 -1.83 -5.94 -12.10
C SER A 30 -0.82 -6.38 -13.15
N GLN A 31 -0.63 -5.58 -14.20
CA GLN A 31 0.35 -5.85 -15.26
C GLN A 31 1.80 -5.78 -14.76
N ALA A 32 2.05 -5.11 -13.62
CA ALA A 32 3.35 -5.10 -12.97
C ALA A 32 3.60 -6.33 -12.07
N HIS A 33 2.53 -7.02 -11.65
CA HIS A 33 2.58 -8.12 -10.69
C HIS A 33 2.39 -9.47 -11.40
N GLU A 34 3.45 -10.29 -11.40
CA GLU A 34 3.40 -11.61 -12.04
C GLU A 34 2.26 -12.48 -11.47
N GLY A 35 1.42 -13.01 -12.35
CA GLY A 35 0.28 -13.86 -12.00
C GLY A 35 -0.98 -13.11 -11.56
N MET A 36 -0.99 -11.78 -11.53
CA MET A 36 -2.13 -10.98 -11.06
C MET A 36 -3.00 -10.37 -12.19
N THR A 37 -2.57 -10.50 -13.45
CA THR A 37 -3.33 -10.06 -14.62
C THR A 37 -4.54 -10.96 -14.86
N THR A 38 -5.68 -10.34 -15.18
CA THR A 38 -6.95 -11.00 -15.55
C THR A 38 -7.49 -10.39 -16.84
N GLU A 39 -8.57 -10.97 -17.39
CA GLU A 39 -9.27 -10.40 -18.56
C GLU A 39 -9.87 -9.01 -18.33
N HIS A 40 -9.99 -8.59 -17.07
CA HIS A 40 -10.50 -7.28 -16.66
C HIS A 40 -9.38 -6.31 -16.21
N SER A 41 -8.11 -6.65 -16.47
CA SER A 41 -6.98 -5.79 -16.11
C SER A 41 -6.71 -4.74 -17.17
N ASP A 42 -6.68 -3.48 -16.76
CA ASP A 42 -6.18 -2.35 -17.53
C ASP A 42 -4.65 -2.26 -17.46
N HIS A 43 -4.09 -1.31 -18.22
CA HIS A 43 -2.70 -0.89 -18.12
C HIS A 43 -2.64 0.48 -17.46
N ASP A 44 -2.11 0.54 -16.25
CA ASP A 44 -1.83 1.79 -15.55
C ASP A 44 -0.42 2.30 -15.92
N LEU A 45 -0.31 3.29 -16.79
CA LEU A 45 0.97 3.78 -17.30
C LEU A 45 1.28 5.22 -16.86
N TYR A 46 2.39 5.38 -16.16
CA TYR A 46 3.01 6.67 -15.87
C TYR A 46 3.89 7.09 -17.05
N VAL A 47 3.65 8.29 -17.56
CA VAL A 47 4.41 8.95 -18.61
C VAL A 47 5.16 10.11 -18.00
N ILE A 48 6.48 9.97 -17.93
CA ILE A 48 7.35 10.90 -17.22
C ILE A 48 8.02 11.78 -18.25
N LEU A 49 7.71 13.07 -18.21
CA LEU A 49 8.24 14.09 -19.10
C LEU A 49 9.48 14.75 -18.49
N ALA A 50 10.40 15.21 -19.32
CA ALA A 50 11.47 16.10 -18.87
C ALA A 50 10.85 17.39 -18.29
N ASP A 51 11.45 17.92 -17.23
CA ASP A 51 10.94 19.13 -16.57
C ASP A 51 10.90 20.31 -17.54
N GLY A 52 9.75 21.01 -17.60
CA GLY A 52 9.52 22.13 -18.51
C GLY A 52 9.36 21.76 -19.99
N ALA A 53 9.35 20.48 -20.35
CA ALA A 53 9.15 20.07 -21.74
C ALA A 53 7.69 20.30 -22.19
N THR A 54 7.54 20.74 -23.44
CA THR A 54 6.24 20.84 -24.12
C THR A 54 6.08 19.69 -25.09
N THR A 55 4.94 18.98 -25.03
CA THR A 55 4.64 17.85 -25.91
C THR A 55 3.15 17.79 -26.24
N GLU A 56 2.83 17.30 -27.44
CA GLU A 56 1.47 16.97 -27.85
C GLU A 56 0.84 15.86 -27.00
N LEU A 57 1.65 15.06 -26.28
CA LEU A 57 1.17 14.02 -25.38
C LEU A 57 0.35 14.60 -24.22
N ALA A 58 0.53 15.87 -23.86
CA ALA A 58 -0.25 16.54 -22.82
C ALA A 58 -1.77 16.47 -23.06
N ARG A 59 -2.22 16.30 -24.31
CA ARG A 59 -3.65 16.10 -24.64
C ARG A 59 -4.25 14.81 -24.07
N PHE A 60 -3.42 13.86 -23.65
CA PHE A 60 -3.83 12.61 -23.02
C PHE A 60 -3.85 12.70 -21.48
N THR A 61 -3.66 13.89 -20.89
CA THR A 61 -3.77 14.07 -19.44
C THR A 61 -5.16 13.67 -18.96
N GLY A 62 -5.24 12.77 -17.97
CA GLY A 62 -6.49 12.23 -17.45
C GLY A 62 -7.17 11.22 -18.38
N HIS A 63 -6.46 10.71 -19.39
CA HIS A 63 -6.98 9.67 -20.27
C HIS A 63 -7.18 8.36 -19.51
N ARG A 64 -8.41 7.85 -19.55
CA ARG A 64 -8.78 6.59 -18.91
C ARG A 64 -9.82 5.84 -19.71
N THR A 65 -9.53 4.59 -20.05
CA THR A 65 -10.44 3.60 -20.64
C THR A 65 -10.41 2.31 -19.80
N PRO A 66 -11.28 1.33 -20.07
CA PRO A 66 -11.18 0.01 -19.44
C PRO A 66 -9.87 -0.75 -19.70
N GLU A 67 -9.07 -0.33 -20.69
CA GLU A 67 -7.84 -0.99 -21.11
C GLU A 67 -6.57 -0.20 -20.76
N LEU A 68 -6.66 1.13 -20.62
CA LEU A 68 -5.53 2.03 -20.46
C LEU A 68 -5.87 3.24 -19.57
N ASP A 69 -5.10 3.44 -18.50
CA ASP A 69 -5.13 4.63 -17.65
C ASP A 69 -3.75 5.32 -17.71
N LEU A 70 -3.72 6.61 -18.04
CA LEU A 70 -2.50 7.38 -18.26
C LEU A 70 -2.33 8.47 -17.19
N VAL A 71 -1.19 8.41 -16.51
CA VAL A 71 -0.74 9.48 -15.61
C VAL A 71 0.44 10.20 -16.26
N ILE A 72 0.22 11.42 -16.74
CA ILE A 72 1.25 12.23 -17.41
C ILE A 72 1.72 13.31 -16.45
N LEU A 73 3.02 13.36 -16.20
CA LEU A 73 3.63 14.26 -15.22
C LEU A 73 5.11 14.52 -15.53
N SER A 74 5.65 15.59 -14.96
CA SER A 74 7.07 15.93 -15.02
C SER A 74 7.93 14.99 -14.17
N LEU A 75 9.24 15.01 -14.38
CA LEU A 75 10.19 14.21 -13.60
C LEU A 75 10.19 14.64 -12.12
N ASP A 76 10.09 15.93 -11.84
CA ASP A 76 9.97 16.45 -10.47
C ASP A 76 8.68 16.00 -9.79
N GLU A 77 7.54 16.03 -10.49
CA GLU A 77 6.29 15.48 -9.98
C GLU A 77 6.38 13.97 -9.74
N PHE A 78 7.10 13.23 -10.60
CA PHE A 78 7.29 11.78 -10.45
C PHE A 78 8.09 11.44 -9.19
N ARG A 79 9.11 12.24 -8.86
CA ARG A 79 9.88 12.10 -7.62
C ARG A 79 8.96 12.19 -6.40
N ALA A 80 8.04 13.15 -6.40
CA ALA A 80 7.08 13.35 -5.32
C ALA A 80 5.91 12.34 -5.33
N ALA A 81 5.58 11.74 -6.48
CA ALA A 81 4.42 10.88 -6.63
C ALA A 81 4.38 9.75 -5.60
N GLY A 82 3.24 9.61 -4.92
CA GLY A 82 3.03 8.61 -3.88
C GLY A 82 3.82 8.85 -2.58
N MET A 83 4.41 10.02 -2.35
CA MET A 83 5.17 10.29 -1.12
C MET A 83 4.73 11.59 -0.42
N PRO A 84 4.17 11.53 0.81
CA PRO A 84 3.60 10.34 1.45
C PRO A 84 2.30 9.92 0.74
N GLY A 85 1.90 8.66 0.86
CA GLY A 85 0.57 8.23 0.42
C GLY A 85 0.44 6.80 -0.08
N PHE A 86 -0.81 6.41 -0.32
CA PHE A 86 -1.21 5.05 -0.70
C PHE A 86 -0.61 4.58 -2.04
N GLU A 87 -0.34 5.51 -2.95
CA GLU A 87 0.20 5.22 -4.28
C GLU A 87 1.69 4.77 -4.24
N ARG A 88 2.38 5.01 -3.12
CA ARG A 88 3.80 4.61 -2.94
C ARG A 88 4.02 3.13 -3.26
N TYR A 89 3.14 2.27 -2.75
CA TYR A 89 3.27 0.82 -2.95
C TYR A 89 3.21 0.46 -4.44
N ALA A 90 2.25 1.05 -5.17
CA ALA A 90 2.03 0.73 -6.57
C ALA A 90 3.26 1.10 -7.42
N LEU A 91 3.90 2.23 -7.11
CA LEU A 91 5.15 2.65 -7.74
C LEU A 91 6.35 1.81 -7.28
N ALA A 92 6.44 1.47 -5.99
CA ALA A 92 7.49 0.60 -5.43
C ALA A 92 7.53 -0.82 -6.03
N ARG A 93 6.44 -1.26 -6.67
CA ARG A 93 6.31 -2.54 -7.37
C ARG A 93 6.07 -2.38 -8.87
N ALA A 94 6.25 -1.17 -9.41
CA ALA A 94 6.05 -0.91 -10.82
C ALA A 94 7.18 -1.49 -11.69
N ARG A 95 6.87 -1.69 -12.98
CA ARG A 95 7.82 -2.12 -14.00
C ARG A 95 8.24 -0.93 -14.85
N ILE A 96 9.54 -0.83 -15.09
CA ILE A 96 10.09 0.19 -15.99
C ILE A 96 9.93 -0.33 -17.42
N VAL A 97 9.24 0.46 -18.24
CA VAL A 97 9.08 0.21 -19.68
C VAL A 97 10.14 0.99 -20.47
N LEU A 98 10.47 2.20 -20.02
CA LEU A 98 11.49 3.07 -20.61
C LEU A 98 12.19 3.89 -19.52
N ASP A 99 13.51 4.00 -19.62
CA ASP A 99 14.33 4.94 -18.84
C ASP A 99 15.41 5.54 -19.76
N ARG A 100 15.26 6.81 -20.13
CA ARG A 100 16.24 7.53 -20.95
C ARG A 100 17.34 8.22 -20.14
N LEU A 101 17.22 8.22 -18.83
CA LEU A 101 18.08 8.96 -17.91
C LEU A 101 19.16 8.06 -17.31
N GLY A 102 19.43 6.91 -17.92
CA GLY A 102 20.52 6.03 -17.50
C GLY A 102 20.30 5.41 -16.11
N GLY A 103 19.04 5.16 -15.73
CA GLY A 103 18.70 4.48 -14.47
C GLY A 103 18.10 5.40 -13.40
N VAL A 104 17.91 6.69 -13.67
CA VAL A 104 17.31 7.62 -12.71
C VAL A 104 15.87 7.23 -12.38
N ILE A 105 15.08 6.74 -13.35
CA ILE A 105 13.71 6.29 -13.09
C ILE A 105 13.75 5.05 -12.19
N ALA A 106 14.69 4.14 -12.43
CA ALA A 106 14.91 2.98 -11.57
C ALA A 106 15.26 3.37 -10.13
N GLN A 107 16.15 4.35 -9.95
CA GLN A 107 16.51 4.84 -8.62
C GLN A 107 15.31 5.45 -7.89
N ILE A 108 14.50 6.28 -8.58
CA ILE A 108 13.29 6.89 -7.99
C ILE A 108 12.32 5.80 -7.51
N LEU A 109 12.11 4.74 -8.30
CA LEU A 109 11.25 3.63 -7.89
C LEU A 109 11.85 2.84 -6.73
N ALA A 110 13.16 2.59 -6.73
CA ALA A 110 13.86 1.92 -5.64
C ALA A 110 13.71 2.69 -4.32
N ASP A 111 13.80 4.02 -4.34
CA ASP A 111 13.62 4.87 -3.16
C ASP A 111 12.20 4.79 -2.59
N LYS A 112 11.19 4.50 -3.43
CA LYS A 112 9.80 4.31 -2.98
C LYS A 112 9.58 2.96 -2.28
N THR A 113 10.48 1.99 -2.44
CA THR A 113 10.33 0.65 -1.84
C THR A 113 10.44 0.62 -0.33
N ARG A 114 11.05 1.66 0.27
CA ARG A 114 11.21 1.76 1.71
C ARG A 114 10.83 3.14 2.22
N LEU A 115 10.26 3.16 3.41
CA LEU A 115 10.05 4.37 4.19
C LEU A 115 11.39 4.83 4.79
N ALA A 116 11.53 6.15 4.92
CA ALA A 116 12.63 6.70 5.72
C ALA A 116 12.47 6.22 7.18
N ALA A 117 13.57 6.15 7.93
CA ALA A 117 13.53 5.53 9.27
C ALA A 117 12.69 6.34 10.26
N ASP A 118 12.79 7.67 10.18
CA ASP A 118 11.98 8.63 10.93
C ASP A 118 10.52 8.62 10.49
N GLU A 119 10.26 8.62 9.17
CA GLU A 119 8.92 8.49 8.60
C GLU A 119 8.22 7.22 9.12
N ALA A 120 8.89 6.07 9.00
CA ALA A 120 8.32 4.80 9.42
C ALA A 120 8.09 4.72 10.93
N PHE A 121 8.98 5.30 11.73
CA PHE A 121 8.83 5.35 13.18
C PHE A 121 7.60 6.18 13.57
N HIS A 122 7.44 7.37 12.99
CA HIS A 122 6.28 8.23 13.24
C HIS A 122 4.96 7.62 12.75
N GLU A 123 4.96 6.98 11.58
CA GLU A 123 3.78 6.27 11.09
C GLU A 123 3.43 5.06 11.96
N ALA A 124 4.41 4.28 12.40
CA ALA A 124 4.19 3.15 13.28
C ALA A 124 3.58 3.57 14.63
N ASP A 125 4.01 4.69 15.22
CA ASP A 125 3.38 5.25 16.42
C ASP A 125 1.88 5.52 16.19
N ALA A 126 1.55 6.22 15.10
CA ALA A 126 0.16 6.57 14.77
C ALA A 126 -0.70 5.34 14.48
N TRP A 127 -0.17 4.37 13.74
CA TRP A 127 -0.90 3.15 13.41
C TRP A 127 -1.06 2.21 14.60
N LEU A 128 -0.07 2.16 15.50
CA LEU A 128 -0.16 1.39 16.74
C LEU A 128 -1.27 1.91 17.64
N ASP A 129 -1.36 3.23 17.81
CA ASP A 129 -2.43 3.84 18.61
C ASP A 129 -3.82 3.59 17.98
N ALA A 130 -3.93 3.77 16.65
CA ALA A 130 -5.17 3.51 15.94
C ALA A 130 -5.60 2.03 16.00
N TYR A 131 -4.65 1.10 15.89
CA TYR A 131 -4.89 -0.33 16.04
C TYR A 131 -5.36 -0.67 17.46
N ALA A 132 -4.65 -0.19 18.49
CA ALA A 132 -5.00 -0.38 19.89
C ALA A 132 -6.41 0.18 20.19
N ASN A 133 -6.74 1.36 19.68
CA ASN A 133 -8.05 1.96 19.87
C ASN A 133 -9.19 1.15 19.23
N SER A 134 -9.00 0.69 17.99
CA SER A 134 -10.01 -0.12 17.30
C SER A 134 -10.20 -1.47 18.00
N LEU A 135 -9.11 -2.11 18.41
CA LEU A 135 -9.14 -3.36 19.17
C LEU A 135 -9.83 -3.19 20.53
N TYR A 136 -9.45 -2.16 21.29
CA TYR A 136 -10.05 -1.85 22.59
C TYR A 136 -11.57 -1.68 22.46
N ARG A 137 -12.02 -0.89 21.47
CA ARG A 137 -13.45 -0.68 21.19
C ARG A 137 -14.14 -1.99 20.83
N SER A 138 -13.53 -2.81 19.97
CA SER A 138 -14.04 -4.13 19.59
C SER A 138 -14.30 -5.01 20.81
N VAL A 139 -13.28 -5.21 21.66
CA VAL A 139 -13.37 -6.06 22.85
C VAL A 139 -14.32 -5.48 23.90
N LYS A 140 -14.34 -4.15 24.05
CA LYS A 140 -15.27 -3.45 24.95
C LYS A 140 -16.72 -3.64 24.48
N ASN A 141 -16.98 -3.46 23.20
CA ASN A 141 -18.31 -3.64 22.62
C ASN A 141 -18.78 -5.09 22.72
N ASP A 142 -17.89 -6.07 22.55
CA ASP A 142 -18.21 -7.49 22.76
C ASP A 142 -18.62 -7.77 24.22
N ARG A 143 -17.81 -7.30 25.17
CA ARG A 143 -18.11 -7.37 26.61
C ARG A 143 -19.46 -6.76 26.96
N ASP A 144 -19.80 -5.64 26.32
CA ASP A 144 -21.02 -4.88 26.59
C ASP A 144 -22.25 -5.41 25.80
N GLY A 145 -22.08 -6.47 24.98
CA GLY A 145 -23.16 -7.12 24.22
C GLY A 145 -23.51 -6.42 22.89
N HIS A 146 -22.68 -5.52 22.40
CA HIS A 146 -22.87 -4.77 21.16
C HIS A 146 -22.21 -5.47 19.96
N ALA A 147 -22.73 -6.66 19.60
CA ALA A 147 -22.10 -7.55 18.62
C ALA A 147 -21.78 -6.91 17.24
N LEU A 148 -22.68 -6.10 16.67
CA LEU A 148 -22.41 -5.46 15.38
C LEU A 148 -21.28 -4.42 15.49
N ALA A 149 -21.29 -3.60 16.54
CA ALA A 149 -20.25 -2.60 16.77
C ALA A 149 -18.90 -3.27 17.00
N ALA A 150 -18.87 -4.34 17.82
CA ALA A 150 -17.67 -5.14 18.06
C ALA A 150 -17.06 -5.66 16.76
N ARG A 151 -17.87 -6.24 15.86
CA ARG A 151 -17.39 -6.77 14.58
C ARG A 151 -16.90 -5.67 13.63
N LEU A 152 -17.55 -4.51 13.60
CA LEU A 152 -17.11 -3.38 12.77
C LEU A 152 -15.76 -2.83 13.27
N ASP A 153 -15.61 -2.66 14.58
CA ASP A 153 -14.35 -2.24 15.20
C ASP A 153 -13.23 -3.27 14.99
N ALA A 154 -13.57 -4.57 15.01
CA ALA A 154 -12.64 -5.64 14.72
C ALA A 154 -12.15 -5.57 13.27
N ALA A 155 -13.06 -5.36 12.30
CA ALA A 155 -12.71 -5.21 10.89
C ALA A 155 -11.85 -3.96 10.65
N ASP A 156 -12.16 -2.83 11.29
CA ASP A 156 -11.34 -1.62 11.22
C ASP A 156 -9.92 -1.85 11.76
N SER A 157 -9.80 -2.65 12.84
CA SER A 157 -8.50 -2.97 13.45
C SER A 157 -7.53 -3.65 12.49
N VAL A 158 -8.04 -4.48 11.56
CA VAL A 158 -7.20 -5.23 10.60
C VAL A 158 -6.49 -4.29 9.64
N ARG A 159 -7.13 -3.20 9.21
CA ARG A 159 -6.46 -2.19 8.37
C ARG A 159 -5.30 -1.57 9.14
N PHE A 160 -5.54 -1.08 10.35
CA PHE A 160 -4.51 -0.44 11.17
C PHE A 160 -3.36 -1.38 11.51
N LEU A 161 -3.67 -2.65 11.81
CA LEU A 161 -2.67 -3.70 12.00
C LEU A 161 -1.75 -3.81 10.79
N LEU A 162 -2.31 -3.95 9.59
CA LEU A 162 -1.49 -4.11 8.38
C LEU A 162 -0.63 -2.88 8.11
N GLU A 163 -1.17 -1.66 8.27
CA GLU A 163 -0.38 -0.43 8.15
C GLU A 163 0.80 -0.42 9.14
N LEU A 164 0.53 -0.76 10.41
CA LEU A 164 1.56 -0.86 11.44
C LEU A 164 2.66 -1.87 11.07
N LEU A 165 2.30 -3.10 10.69
CA LEU A 165 3.29 -4.15 10.43
C LEU A 165 4.21 -3.80 9.26
N PHE A 166 3.65 -3.20 8.20
CA PHE A 166 4.43 -2.73 7.06
C PHE A 166 5.31 -1.52 7.43
N ALA A 167 4.81 -0.59 8.24
CA ALA A 167 5.61 0.53 8.76
C ALA A 167 6.78 0.04 9.63
N LEU A 168 6.57 -0.95 10.51
CA LEU A 168 7.64 -1.57 11.32
C LEU A 168 8.75 -2.20 10.45
N ASP A 169 8.40 -2.75 9.29
CA ASP A 169 9.36 -3.27 8.30
C ASP A 169 9.85 -2.21 7.29
N ARG A 170 9.44 -0.95 7.50
CA ARG A 170 9.74 0.21 6.65
C ARG A 170 9.35 -0.02 5.19
N ARG A 171 8.28 -0.75 4.92
CA ARG A 171 7.74 -0.96 3.57
C ARG A 171 6.38 -0.28 3.43
N PRO A 172 6.04 0.27 2.24
CA PRO A 172 4.69 0.74 2.00
C PRO A 172 3.73 -0.44 2.00
N ARG A 173 2.56 -0.25 2.59
CA ARG A 173 1.53 -1.28 2.71
C ARG A 173 0.86 -1.56 1.34
N PRO A 174 0.74 -2.83 0.91
CA PRO A 174 0.10 -3.20 -0.35
C PRO A 174 -1.39 -2.90 -0.38
N TYR A 175 -1.95 -2.66 -1.57
CA TYR A 175 -3.40 -2.76 -1.75
C TYR A 175 -3.89 -4.16 -1.37
N ASN A 176 -5.13 -4.28 -0.85
CA ASN A 176 -5.70 -5.57 -0.43
C ASN A 176 -5.57 -6.66 -1.52
N LYS A 177 -5.80 -6.29 -2.79
CA LYS A 177 -5.66 -7.21 -3.93
C LYS A 177 -4.26 -7.84 -4.05
N TYR A 178 -3.21 -7.14 -3.60
CA TYR A 178 -1.81 -7.59 -3.69
C TYR A 178 -1.25 -8.08 -2.36
N LEU A 179 -2.03 -8.08 -1.27
CA LEU A 179 -1.52 -8.40 0.07
C LEU A 179 -0.95 -9.82 0.15
N GLU A 180 -1.71 -10.83 -0.28
CA GLU A 180 -1.25 -12.23 -0.28
C GLU A 180 -0.04 -12.42 -1.20
N TRP A 181 -0.08 -11.81 -2.39
CA TRP A 181 1.02 -11.84 -3.36
C TRP A 181 2.31 -11.25 -2.78
N GLU A 182 2.20 -10.12 -2.09
CA GLU A 182 3.33 -9.40 -1.47
C GLU A 182 3.92 -10.22 -0.34
N LEU A 183 3.11 -10.76 0.57
CA LEU A 183 3.60 -11.51 1.72
C LEU A 183 4.18 -12.87 1.32
N ALA A 184 3.66 -13.52 0.28
CA ALA A 184 4.22 -14.76 -0.23
C ALA A 184 5.64 -14.59 -0.82
N ARG A 185 5.94 -13.41 -1.39
CA ARG A 185 7.24 -13.12 -2.02
C ARG A 185 8.20 -12.38 -1.10
N PHE A 186 7.65 -11.54 -0.23
CA PHE A 186 8.36 -10.63 0.65
C PHE A 186 7.72 -10.71 2.04
N PRO A 187 7.91 -11.82 2.77
CA PRO A 187 7.29 -12.02 4.07
C PRO A 187 7.74 -10.96 5.07
N LEU A 188 6.84 -10.60 6.01
CA LEU A 188 7.17 -9.69 7.10
C LEU A 188 8.09 -10.39 8.11
N PRO A 189 9.24 -9.80 8.48
CA PRO A 189 10.16 -10.43 9.43
C PRO A 189 9.51 -10.73 10.78
N GLY A 190 9.65 -11.97 11.26
CA GLY A 190 9.10 -12.40 12.54
C GLY A 190 7.60 -12.69 12.55
N TRP A 191 6.95 -12.66 11.37
CA TRP A 191 5.54 -13.01 11.20
C TRP A 191 5.40 -14.25 10.32
N ASP A 192 4.59 -15.19 10.78
CA ASP A 192 4.11 -16.27 9.92
C ASP A 192 3.00 -15.73 9.00
N THR A 193 3.20 -15.85 7.69
CA THR A 193 2.30 -15.23 6.70
C THR A 193 0.94 -15.91 6.68
N GLU A 194 0.88 -17.24 6.75
CA GLU A 194 -0.39 -17.98 6.72
C GLU A 194 -1.19 -17.67 7.99
N LEU A 195 -0.55 -17.76 9.15
CA LEU A 195 -1.22 -17.49 10.43
C LEU A 195 -1.70 -16.04 10.55
N LEU A 196 -0.93 -15.07 10.01
CA LEU A 196 -1.33 -13.66 10.01
C LEU A 196 -2.57 -13.44 9.12
N LEU A 197 -2.57 -13.99 7.91
CA LEU A 197 -3.69 -13.85 6.97
C LEU A 197 -4.94 -14.57 7.47
N ASP A 198 -4.79 -15.76 8.04
CA ASP A 198 -5.89 -16.50 8.66
C ASP A 198 -6.50 -15.73 9.84
N ALA A 199 -5.66 -15.17 10.71
CA ALA A 199 -6.12 -14.34 11.82
C ALA A 199 -6.84 -13.08 11.33
N ALA A 200 -6.28 -12.36 10.35
CA ALA A 200 -6.89 -11.17 9.76
C ALA A 200 -8.25 -11.48 9.12
N ASN A 201 -8.35 -12.56 8.36
CA ASN A 201 -9.59 -13.03 7.75
C ASN A 201 -10.64 -13.42 8.82
N HIS A 202 -10.22 -14.21 9.82
CA HIS A 202 -11.11 -14.63 10.90
C HIS A 202 -11.65 -13.43 11.69
N ILE A 203 -10.78 -12.51 12.11
CA ILE A 203 -11.15 -11.29 12.84
C ILE A 203 -12.13 -10.45 12.01
N SER A 204 -11.86 -10.23 10.72
CA SER A 204 -12.72 -9.44 9.84
C SER A 204 -14.11 -10.07 9.67
N ALA A 205 -14.20 -11.40 9.67
CA ALA A 205 -15.45 -12.12 9.49
C ALA A 205 -16.28 -12.22 10.79
N THR A 206 -15.63 -12.43 11.93
CA THR A 206 -16.31 -12.84 13.17
C THR A 206 -16.21 -11.83 14.31
N GLY A 207 -15.16 -11.02 14.35
CA GLY A 207 -14.81 -10.23 15.53
C GLY A 207 -14.34 -11.05 16.73
N ASP A 208 -13.84 -12.28 16.52
CA ASP A 208 -13.44 -13.20 17.62
C ASP A 208 -12.42 -12.58 18.59
N VAL A 209 -12.87 -12.30 19.82
CA VAL A 209 -12.06 -11.65 20.87
C VAL A 209 -10.82 -12.46 21.26
N PRO A 210 -10.89 -13.79 21.48
CA PRO A 210 -9.68 -14.58 21.75
C PRO A 210 -8.60 -14.45 20.66
N THR A 211 -8.98 -14.48 19.39
CA THR A 211 -8.04 -14.32 18.26
C THR A 211 -7.45 -12.92 18.23
N GLN A 212 -8.28 -11.89 18.39
CA GLN A 212 -7.83 -10.50 18.50
C GLN A 212 -6.79 -10.31 19.60
N ARG A 213 -7.04 -10.85 20.81
CA ARG A 213 -6.12 -10.75 21.95
C ARG A 213 -4.81 -11.52 21.75
N ARG A 214 -4.86 -12.73 21.18
CA ARG A 214 -3.65 -13.50 20.84
C ARG A 214 -2.78 -12.76 19.83
N LEU A 215 -3.39 -12.15 18.83
CA LEU A 215 -2.70 -11.35 17.83
C LEU A 215 -2.10 -10.10 18.47
N PHE A 216 -2.85 -9.39 19.32
CA PHE A 216 -2.37 -8.22 20.04
C PHE A 216 -1.11 -8.51 20.88
N ALA A 217 -1.03 -9.67 21.55
CA ALA A 217 0.16 -10.04 22.30
C ALA A 217 1.43 -10.09 21.43
N GLN A 218 1.30 -10.55 20.17
CA GLN A 218 2.42 -10.55 19.22
C GLN A 218 2.75 -9.14 18.73
N VAL A 219 1.73 -8.33 18.44
CA VAL A 219 1.88 -6.92 18.02
C VAL A 219 2.55 -6.10 19.12
N GLU A 220 2.08 -6.23 20.37
CA GLU A 220 2.66 -5.55 21.53
C GLU A 220 4.16 -5.88 21.65
N ALA A 221 4.51 -7.16 21.56
CA ALA A 221 5.91 -7.58 21.63
C ALA A 221 6.75 -7.04 20.45
N ALA A 222 6.19 -6.97 19.24
CA ALA A 222 6.88 -6.42 18.08
C ALA A 222 7.09 -4.90 18.19
N ALA A 223 6.04 -4.16 18.58
CA ALA A 223 6.08 -2.71 18.78
C ALA A 223 7.10 -2.30 19.86
N ARG A 224 7.11 -2.99 21.00
CA ARG A 224 8.10 -2.74 22.07
C ARG A 224 9.53 -3.02 21.61
N ARG A 225 9.77 -4.12 20.88
CA ARG A 225 11.11 -4.39 20.31
C ARG A 225 11.56 -3.31 19.33
N ALA A 226 10.63 -2.66 18.64
CA ALA A 226 10.89 -1.56 17.72
C ALA A 226 10.99 -0.18 18.42
N GLY A 227 10.78 -0.10 19.74
CA GLY A 227 10.94 1.12 20.53
C GLY A 227 9.68 2.00 20.64
N HIS A 228 8.50 1.43 20.36
CA HIS A 228 7.21 2.13 20.43
C HIS A 228 6.53 2.01 21.81
N ASP A 229 7.32 1.83 22.88
CA ASP A 229 6.81 1.64 24.25
C ASP A 229 5.95 2.80 24.72
N ALA A 230 6.32 4.04 24.38
CA ALA A 230 5.61 5.23 24.83
C ALA A 230 4.13 5.25 24.40
N VAL A 231 3.83 4.76 23.19
CA VAL A 231 2.44 4.66 22.71
C VAL A 231 1.68 3.65 23.55
N LEU A 232 2.22 2.45 23.75
CA LEU A 232 1.56 1.40 24.54
C LEU A 232 1.39 1.82 26.00
N ASP A 233 2.41 2.43 26.60
CA ASP A 233 2.40 2.82 28.00
C ASP A 233 1.40 3.95 28.28
N ALA A 234 1.09 4.80 27.29
CA ALA A 234 0.04 5.81 27.39
C ALA A 234 -1.38 5.22 27.54
N TRP A 235 -1.62 3.98 27.08
CA TRP A 235 -2.89 3.27 27.30
C TRP A 235 -3.04 2.75 28.75
N GLY A 236 -1.94 2.65 29.50
CA GLY A 236 -1.95 2.25 30.91
C GLY A 236 -2.75 0.97 31.18
N ASP A 237 -3.71 1.07 32.10
CA ASP A 237 -4.53 -0.05 32.56
C ASP A 237 -5.48 -0.62 31.51
N ASP A 238 -5.83 0.15 30.47
CA ASP A 238 -6.73 -0.30 29.39
C ASP A 238 -6.09 -1.41 28.54
N LEU A 239 -4.75 -1.52 28.51
CA LEU A 239 -4.04 -2.63 27.86
C LEU A 239 -4.50 -4.00 28.38
N ARG A 240 -4.92 -4.10 29.66
CA ARG A 240 -5.41 -5.36 30.24
C ARG A 240 -6.61 -5.94 29.51
N LEU A 241 -7.44 -5.09 28.88
CA LEU A 241 -8.60 -5.56 28.14
C LEU A 241 -8.22 -6.23 26.80
N MET A 242 -7.12 -5.78 26.19
CA MET A 242 -6.62 -6.24 24.88
C MET A 242 -5.66 -7.42 24.98
N ARG A 243 -5.06 -7.65 26.15
CA ARG A 243 -4.18 -8.80 26.38
C ARG A 243 -4.99 -10.10 26.55
N PRO A 244 -4.40 -11.28 26.25
CA PRO A 244 -4.98 -12.56 26.59
C PRO A 244 -5.33 -12.65 28.08
N GLN A 245 -6.45 -13.33 28.38
CA GLN A 245 -6.94 -13.59 29.73
C GLN A 245 -6.71 -15.05 30.11
#